data_AF-A0AA47BTU5-F1
#
_entry.id   AF-A0AA47BTU5-F1
#
_cell.length_a   1.000
_cell.length_b   1.000
_cell.length_c   1.000
_cell.angle_alpha   90.00
_cell.angle_beta   90.00
_cell.angle_gamma   90.00
#
_symmetry.space_group_name_H-M   'P 1'
#
loop_
_entity.id
_entity.type
_entity.pdbx_description
1 polymer ?
#
loop_
_entity_poly.entity_id
_entity_poly.type
_entity_poly.pdbx_seq_one_letter_code
_entity_poly.pdbx_strand_id
1 'polypeptide(L)'
;MSKLRWYPFICILALFSCAGRIKQIDPEWTEEMFFRQARLAMDEYRYKRALYYYGVFLVRYPENYQLAIVAEYERAFISYKMGNYAIASDLYNEIIRKYDESPYAMLYHPKFRRLCEIGLKNIEKKKFVNLRLFWRAREKAWAEQNGESITDTET
;
A
#
# COMPACT_ATOMS: atom_id res chain seq x y z
N MET A 1 55.35 -14.51 19.97
CA MET A 1 54.79 -13.24 19.47
C MET A 1 53.59 -13.54 18.57
N SER A 2 52.38 -13.60 19.13
CA SER A 2 51.14 -13.73 18.35
C SER A 2 50.34 -12.44 18.51
N LYS A 3 50.37 -11.57 17.50
CA LYS A 3 49.46 -10.41 17.45
C LYS A 3 48.09 -10.91 17.02
N LEU A 4 47.22 -11.09 18.01
CA LEU A 4 45.77 -11.17 17.88
C LEU A 4 45.28 -9.91 17.12
N ARG A 5 44.87 -10.05 15.86
CA ARG A 5 44.19 -8.97 15.11
C ARG A 5 42.70 -9.30 15.05
N TRP A 6 42.03 -8.86 16.10
CA TRP A 6 40.60 -9.02 16.35
C TRP A 6 39.84 -7.82 15.80
N TYR A 7 39.57 -7.74 14.51
CA TYR A 7 38.64 -6.73 13.95
C TYR A 7 38.07 -7.24 12.61
N PRO A 8 36.83 -7.75 12.63
CA PRO A 8 35.77 -7.00 11.95
C PRO A 8 34.42 -7.13 12.67
N PHE A 9 34.33 -6.75 13.94
CA PHE A 9 33.04 -6.77 14.66
C PHE A 9 32.35 -5.39 14.71
N ILE A 10 33.03 -4.32 14.30
CA ILE A 10 32.57 -2.94 14.52
C ILE A 10 31.86 -2.29 13.31
N CYS A 11 31.86 -2.91 12.12
CA CYS A 11 31.18 -2.35 10.95
C CYS A 11 29.71 -2.78 10.75
N ILE A 12 29.16 -3.70 11.56
CA ILE A 12 27.82 -4.28 11.32
C ILE A 12 26.69 -3.59 12.10
N LEU A 13 27.01 -2.76 13.10
CA LEU A 13 26.01 -2.16 14.02
C LEU A 13 25.37 -0.84 13.54
N ALA A 14 25.73 -0.30 12.38
CA ALA A 14 25.28 1.03 11.94
C ALA A 14 23.95 1.05 11.15
N LEU A 15 23.26 -0.07 10.95
CA LEU A 15 22.01 -0.14 10.16
C LEU A 15 20.70 -0.11 10.97
N PHE A 16 20.76 0.01 12.29
CA PHE A 16 19.59 -0.06 13.17
C PHE A 16 19.33 1.23 13.96
N SER A 17 18.97 2.35 13.32
CA SER A 17 18.20 3.36 14.07
C SER A 17 17.53 4.41 13.20
N CYS A 18 16.41 4.04 12.58
CA CYS A 18 15.35 5.00 12.28
C CYS A 18 13.99 4.31 12.46
N ALA A 19 13.80 3.63 13.59
CA ALA A 19 12.46 3.23 14.03
C ALA A 19 11.72 4.50 14.50
N GLY A 20 11.15 5.24 13.55
CA GLY A 20 10.35 6.42 13.83
C GLY A 20 9.16 6.05 14.71
N ARG A 21 9.23 6.40 16.01
CA ARG A 21 8.15 6.17 16.98
C ARG A 21 6.86 6.83 16.46
N ILE A 22 5.73 6.14 16.60
CA ILE A 22 4.42 6.74 16.32
C ILE A 22 4.19 7.79 17.43
N LYS A 23 3.95 9.04 17.03
CA LYS A 23 3.62 10.12 17.98
C LYS A 23 2.32 9.73 18.69
N GLN A 24 2.26 9.93 20.01
CA GLN A 24 1.03 9.67 20.76
C GLN A 24 -0.13 10.46 20.15
N ILE A 25 -1.30 9.81 20.04
CA ILE A 25 -2.52 10.45 19.54
C ILE A 25 -3.09 11.28 20.67
N ASP A 26 -3.35 12.55 20.36
CA ASP A 26 -4.03 13.45 21.27
C ASP A 26 -5.50 13.00 21.45
N PRO A 27 -5.99 12.83 22.69
CA PRO A 27 -7.39 12.52 22.96
C PRO A 27 -8.36 13.55 22.35
N GLU A 28 -7.96 14.80 22.21
CA GLU A 28 -8.82 15.92 21.79
C GLU A 28 -8.82 16.18 20.27
N TRP A 29 -8.14 15.34 19.48
CA TRP A 29 -8.15 15.49 18.02
C TRP A 29 -9.56 15.35 17.44
N THR A 30 -9.98 16.36 16.68
CA THR A 30 -11.18 16.37 15.84
C THR A 30 -11.04 15.45 14.62
N GLU A 31 -12.14 15.18 13.91
CA GLU A 31 -12.10 14.40 12.66
C GLU A 31 -11.09 14.98 11.66
N GLU A 32 -11.13 16.30 11.47
CA GLU A 32 -10.23 17.02 10.55
C GLU A 32 -8.76 16.85 10.92
N MET A 33 -8.46 16.80 12.21
CA MET A 33 -7.08 16.63 12.68
C MET A 33 -6.53 15.26 12.31
N PHE A 34 -7.35 14.19 12.40
CA PHE A 34 -6.94 12.86 11.92
C PHE A 34 -6.57 12.88 10.43
N PHE A 35 -7.40 13.48 9.59
CA PHE A 35 -7.14 13.58 8.15
C PHE A 35 -5.91 14.44 7.84
N ARG A 36 -5.75 15.57 8.53
CA ARG A 36 -4.58 16.43 8.39
C ARG A 36 -3.29 15.67 8.72
N GLN A 37 -3.25 15.00 9.87
CA GLN A 37 -2.08 14.26 10.32
C GLN A 37 -1.79 13.03 9.45
N ALA A 38 -2.83 12.35 8.95
CA ALA A 38 -2.69 11.25 8.01
C ALA A 38 -2.11 11.71 6.67
N ARG A 39 -2.53 12.87 6.16
CA ARG A 39 -1.96 13.46 4.94
C ARG A 39 -0.51 13.88 5.12
N LEU A 40 -0.16 14.54 6.23
CA LEU A 40 1.24 14.86 6.52
C LEU A 40 2.11 13.58 6.59
N ALA A 41 1.61 12.52 7.23
CA ALA A 41 2.30 11.25 7.24
C ALA A 41 2.44 10.63 5.84
N MET A 42 1.46 10.83 4.95
CA MET A 42 1.53 10.39 3.55
C MET A 42 2.57 11.14 2.74
N ASP A 43 2.63 12.46 2.90
CA ASP A 43 3.60 13.34 2.24
C ASP A 43 5.04 13.01 2.67
N GLU A 44 5.21 12.57 3.92
CA GLU A 44 6.47 12.06 4.47
C GLU A 44 6.74 10.57 4.15
N TYR A 45 5.93 9.91 3.31
CA TYR A 45 6.01 8.48 3.00
C TYR A 45 5.91 7.55 4.22
N ARG A 46 5.41 8.04 5.36
CA ARG A 46 5.19 7.30 6.61
C ARG A 46 3.86 6.53 6.59
N TYR A 47 3.73 5.60 5.64
CA TYR A 47 2.48 4.87 5.38
C TYR A 47 1.88 4.16 6.59
N LYS A 48 2.70 3.50 7.42
CA LYS A 48 2.23 2.84 8.65
C LYS A 48 1.56 3.82 9.62
N ARG A 49 2.09 5.06 9.70
CA ARG A 49 1.54 6.10 10.55
C ARG A 49 0.23 6.65 9.99
N ALA A 50 0.15 6.85 8.68
CA ALA A 50 -1.10 7.25 8.02
C ALA A 50 -2.20 6.19 8.21
N LEU A 51 -1.88 4.91 8.02
CA LEU A 51 -2.79 3.79 8.29
C LEU A 51 -3.28 3.80 9.75
N TYR A 52 -2.37 4.05 10.70
CA TYR A 52 -2.72 4.14 12.10
C TYR A 52 -3.70 5.29 12.39
N TYR A 53 -3.46 6.49 11.86
CA TYR A 53 -4.36 7.62 12.06
C TYR A 53 -5.75 7.39 11.46
N TYR A 54 -5.85 6.86 10.24
CA TYR A 54 -7.15 6.50 9.67
C TYR A 54 -7.84 5.36 10.43
N GLY A 55 -7.07 4.39 10.94
CA GLY A 55 -7.60 3.33 11.79
C GLY A 55 -8.21 3.86 13.08
N VAL A 56 -7.53 4.77 13.77
CA VAL A 56 -8.06 5.37 15.01
C VAL A 56 -9.24 6.30 14.73
N PHE A 57 -9.23 7.03 13.61
CA PHE A 57 -10.39 7.80 13.17
C PHE A 57 -11.65 6.92 13.06
N LEU A 58 -11.56 5.77 12.38
CA LEU A 58 -12.68 4.85 12.21
C LEU A 58 -13.20 4.27 13.53
N VAL A 59 -12.34 4.15 14.55
CA VAL A 59 -12.73 3.70 15.89
C VAL A 59 -13.37 4.83 16.70
N ARG A 60 -12.86 6.06 16.62
CA ARG A 60 -13.35 7.20 17.41
C ARG A 60 -14.62 7.84 16.84
N TYR A 61 -14.81 7.77 15.53
CA TYR A 61 -15.93 8.40 14.81
C TYR A 61 -16.70 7.38 13.95
N PRO A 62 -17.24 6.29 14.54
CA PRO A 62 -17.85 5.20 13.78
C PRO A 62 -19.13 5.63 13.03
N GLU A 63 -19.80 6.69 13.49
CA GLU A 63 -21.04 7.20 12.91
C GLU A 63 -20.81 8.26 11.83
N ASN A 64 -19.56 8.73 11.64
CA ASN A 64 -19.25 9.69 10.59
C ASN A 64 -19.09 8.98 9.24
N TYR A 65 -20.20 8.46 8.72
CA TYR A 65 -20.25 7.63 7.52
C TYR A 65 -19.64 8.30 6.28
N GLN A 66 -19.81 9.63 6.14
CA GLN A 66 -19.21 10.37 5.04
C GLN A 66 -17.68 10.37 5.08
N LEU A 67 -17.07 10.54 6.26
CA LEU A 67 -15.61 10.51 6.40
C LEU A 67 -15.06 9.09 6.56
N ALA A 68 -15.85 8.15 7.08
CA ALA A 68 -15.47 6.74 7.19
C ALA A 68 -15.13 6.14 5.83
N ILE A 69 -15.96 6.37 4.80
CA ILE A 69 -15.69 5.86 3.45
C ILE A 69 -14.40 6.45 2.85
N VAL A 70 -14.07 7.71 3.22
CA VAL A 70 -12.80 8.34 2.80
C VAL A 70 -11.61 7.66 3.49
N ALA A 71 -11.67 7.49 4.81
CA ALA A 71 -10.59 6.85 5.57
C ALA A 71 -10.36 5.39 5.14
N GLU A 72 -11.42 4.66 4.84
CA GLU A 72 -11.34 3.30 4.31
C GLU A 72 -10.67 3.26 2.93
N TYR A 73 -11.07 4.13 2.01
CA TYR A 73 -10.43 4.26 0.71
C TYR A 73 -8.94 4.61 0.85
N GLU A 74 -8.60 5.57 1.71
CA GLU A 74 -7.21 5.96 1.95
C GLU A 74 -6.37 4.79 2.49
N ARG A 75 -6.92 3.96 3.38
CA ARG A 75 -6.24 2.75 3.84
C ARG A 75 -6.02 1.73 2.71
N ALA A 76 -6.99 1.55 1.82
CA ALA A 76 -6.87 0.71 0.63
C ALA A 76 -5.78 1.24 -0.32
N PHE A 77 -5.80 2.54 -0.59
CA PHE A 77 -4.83 3.22 -1.44
C PHE A 77 -3.41 3.18 -0.87
N ILE A 78 -3.25 3.36 0.44
CA ILE A 78 -1.95 3.18 1.10
C ILE A 78 -1.45 1.75 0.93
N SER A 79 -2.31 0.75 1.12
CA SER A 79 -1.94 -0.66 0.92
C SER A 79 -1.47 -0.92 -0.51
N TYR A 80 -2.15 -0.31 -1.50
CA TYR A 80 -1.73 -0.35 -2.90
C TYR A 80 -0.35 0.31 -3.10
N LYS A 81 -0.10 1.49 -2.52
CA LYS A 81 1.21 2.18 -2.59
C LYS A 81 2.33 1.38 -1.94
N MET A 82 2.04 0.62 -0.89
CA MET A 82 2.98 -0.28 -0.23
C MET A 82 3.27 -1.57 -1.02
N GLY A 83 2.59 -1.81 -2.15
CA GLY A 83 2.71 -3.05 -2.92
C GLY A 83 1.92 -4.22 -2.34
N ASN A 84 1.14 -3.99 -1.28
CA ASN A 84 0.30 -5.01 -0.65
C ASN A 84 -1.00 -5.19 -1.46
N TYR A 85 -0.88 -5.68 -2.69
CA TYR A 85 -1.98 -5.70 -3.66
C TYR A 85 -3.15 -6.60 -3.25
N ALA A 86 -2.89 -7.70 -2.54
CA ALA A 86 -3.95 -8.55 -1.99
C ALA A 86 -4.83 -7.75 -1.00
N ILE A 87 -4.19 -7.16 0.03
CA ILE A 87 -4.87 -6.34 1.04
C ILE A 87 -5.60 -5.15 0.40
N ALA A 88 -4.95 -4.49 -0.56
CA ALA A 88 -5.57 -3.37 -1.27
C ALA A 88 -6.83 -3.81 -2.03
N SER A 89 -6.77 -4.95 -2.72
CA SER A 89 -7.92 -5.52 -3.44
C SER A 89 -9.07 -5.85 -2.50
N ASP A 90 -8.78 -6.48 -1.36
CA ASP A 90 -9.80 -6.83 -0.36
C ASP A 90 -10.49 -5.58 0.19
N LEU A 91 -9.71 -4.54 0.53
CA LEU A 91 -10.25 -3.28 1.03
C LEU A 91 -11.07 -2.53 -0.03
N TYR A 92 -10.63 -2.51 -1.30
CA TYR A 92 -11.39 -1.91 -2.39
C TYR A 92 -12.72 -2.63 -2.62
N ASN A 93 -12.72 -3.96 -2.61
CA ASN A 93 -13.94 -4.76 -2.76
C ASN A 93 -14.91 -4.55 -1.60
N GLU A 94 -14.40 -4.45 -0.36
CA GLU A 94 -15.23 -4.17 0.81
C GLU A 94 -15.91 -2.80 0.71
N ILE A 95 -15.20 -1.77 0.24
CA ILE A 95 -15.79 -0.45 0.00
C ILE A 95 -16.90 -0.54 -1.06
N ILE A 96 -16.65 -1.21 -2.18
CA ILE A 96 -17.66 -1.39 -3.24
C ILE A 96 -18.89 -2.13 -2.70
N ARG A 97 -18.69 -3.21 -1.92
CA ARG A 97 -19.76 -3.95 -1.26
C ARG A 97 -20.59 -3.03 -0.36
N LYS A 98 -19.97 -2.13 0.40
CA LYS A 98 -20.70 -1.14 1.21
C LYS A 98 -21.55 -0.18 0.36
N TYR A 99 -21.11 0.21 -0.83
CA TYR A 99 -21.95 1.00 -1.73
C TYR A 99 -23.20 0.24 -2.20
N ASP A 100 -23.11 -1.08 -2.32
CA ASP A 100 -24.21 -1.90 -2.84
C ASP A 100 -25.16 -2.38 -1.71
N GLU A 101 -24.65 -2.61 -0.50
CA GLU A 101 -25.38 -3.29 0.59
C GLU A 101 -25.66 -2.43 1.82
N SER A 102 -24.91 -1.35 2.06
CA SER A 102 -25.05 -0.56 3.30
C SER A 102 -26.31 0.29 3.29
N PRO A 103 -27.10 0.33 4.39
CA PRO A 103 -28.21 1.28 4.51
C PRO A 103 -27.75 2.74 4.50
N TYR A 104 -26.46 3.00 4.71
CA TYR A 104 -25.84 4.32 4.69
C TYR A 104 -25.22 4.68 3.33
N ALA A 105 -25.39 3.85 2.30
CA ALA A 105 -24.77 4.06 0.98
C ALA A 105 -25.06 5.45 0.38
N MET A 106 -26.25 6.01 0.63
CA MET A 106 -26.64 7.35 0.19
C MET A 106 -25.76 8.48 0.76
N LEU A 107 -25.08 8.24 1.88
CA LEU A 107 -24.19 9.21 2.52
C LEU A 107 -22.77 9.16 1.92
N TYR A 108 -22.42 8.09 1.21
CA TYR A 108 -21.08 7.92 0.68
C TYR A 108 -20.88 8.75 -0.58
N HIS A 109 -19.80 9.53 -0.63
CA HIS A 109 -19.49 10.31 -1.83
C HIS A 109 -19.15 9.37 -3.01
N PRO A 110 -19.84 9.43 -4.18
CA PRO A 110 -19.75 8.41 -5.23
C PRO A 110 -18.35 8.22 -5.85
N LYS A 111 -17.51 9.26 -5.79
CA LYS A 111 -16.12 9.20 -6.29
C LYS A 111 -15.31 8.01 -5.74
N PHE A 112 -15.52 7.59 -4.49
CA PHE A 112 -14.68 6.55 -3.90
C PHE A 112 -14.98 5.16 -4.45
N ARG A 113 -16.23 4.87 -4.85
CA ARG A 113 -16.55 3.67 -5.64
C ARG A 113 -15.70 3.59 -6.91
N ARG A 114 -15.73 4.66 -7.71
CA ARG A 114 -14.97 4.76 -8.96
C ARG A 114 -13.46 4.62 -8.74
N LEU A 115 -12.92 5.22 -7.68
CA LEU A 115 -11.50 5.11 -7.36
C LEU A 115 -11.11 3.68 -6.95
N CYS A 116 -11.98 2.94 -6.25
CA CYS A 116 -11.77 1.53 -5.92
C CYS A 116 -11.73 0.67 -7.19
N GLU A 117 -12.67 0.86 -8.12
CA GLU A 117 -12.72 0.16 -9.41
C GLU A 117 -11.43 0.40 -10.23
N ILE A 118 -10.96 1.64 -10.28
CA ILE A 118 -9.69 1.99 -10.92
C ILE A 118 -8.51 1.30 -10.22
N GLY A 119 -8.51 1.28 -8.88
CA GLY A 119 -7.52 0.59 -8.07
C GLY A 119 -7.42 -0.91 -8.40
N LEU A 120 -8.56 -1.59 -8.47
CA LEU A 120 -8.65 -3.01 -8.83
C LEU A 120 -8.14 -3.27 -10.26
N LYS A 121 -8.57 -2.46 -11.23
CA LYS A 121 -8.08 -2.56 -12.62
C LYS A 121 -6.56 -2.38 -12.71
N ASN A 122 -6.00 -1.47 -11.93
CA ASN A 122 -4.55 -1.24 -11.89
C ASN A 122 -3.79 -2.44 -11.29
N ILE A 123 -4.35 -3.08 -10.27
CA ILE A 123 -3.80 -4.31 -9.68
C ILE A 123 -3.82 -5.45 -10.72
N GLU A 124 -4.94 -5.63 -11.42
CA GLU A 124 -5.07 -6.65 -12.47
C GLU A 124 -4.08 -6.41 -13.61
N LYS A 125 -3.98 -5.18 -14.11
CA LYS A 125 -3.01 -4.81 -15.15
C LYS A 125 -1.58 -5.12 -14.73
N LYS A 126 -1.20 -4.81 -13.49
CA LYS A 126 0.13 -5.14 -12.96
C LYS A 126 0.37 -6.66 -12.93
N LYS A 127 -0.62 -7.45 -12.48
CA LYS A 127 -0.54 -8.92 -12.49
C LYS A 127 -0.34 -9.45 -13.90
N PHE A 128 -1.09 -8.95 -14.87
CA PHE A 128 -0.97 -9.33 -16.28
C PHE A 128 0.40 -8.98 -16.85
N VAL A 129 0.89 -7.75 -16.64
CA VAL A 129 2.22 -7.33 -17.09
C VAL A 129 3.33 -8.20 -16.48
N ASN A 130 3.27 -8.46 -15.17
CA ASN A 130 4.24 -9.32 -14.50
C ASN A 130 4.23 -10.75 -15.05
N LEU A 131 3.03 -11.30 -15.31
CA LEU A 131 2.90 -12.62 -15.90
C LEU A 131 3.47 -12.68 -17.33
N ARG A 132 3.18 -11.67 -18.15
CA ARG A 132 3.74 -11.55 -19.50
C ARG A 132 5.27 -11.47 -19.48
N LEU A 133 5.84 -10.68 -18.59
CA LEU A 133 7.29 -10.55 -18.42
C LEU A 133 7.92 -11.86 -17.96
N PHE A 134 7.29 -12.57 -17.03
CA PHE A 134 7.73 -13.89 -16.59
C PHE A 134 7.81 -14.89 -17.75
N TRP A 135 6.77 -14.97 -18.58
CA TRP A 135 6.78 -15.87 -19.72
C TRP A 135 7.85 -15.50 -20.76
N ARG A 136 8.01 -14.22 -21.09
CA ARG A 136 9.07 -13.76 -21.99
C ARG A 136 10.47 -14.09 -21.48
N ALA A 137 10.73 -13.91 -20.18
CA ALA A 137 12.01 -14.27 -19.58
C ALA A 137 12.28 -15.78 -19.69
N ARG A 138 11.24 -16.60 -19.52
CA ARG A 138 11.34 -18.06 -19.64
C ARG A 138 11.58 -18.51 -21.09
N GLU A 139 10.88 -17.92 -22.05
CA GLU A 139 11.09 -18.18 -23.48
C GLU A 139 12.53 -17.86 -23.89
N LYS A 140 13.03 -16.69 -23.49
CA LYS A 140 14.42 -16.29 -23.76
C LYS A 140 15.42 -17.30 -23.19
N ALA A 141 15.24 -17.74 -21.94
CA ALA A 141 16.10 -18.73 -21.33
C ALA A 141 16.06 -20.10 -22.04
N TRP A 142 14.88 -20.52 -22.52
CA TRP A 142 14.75 -21.73 -23.32
C TRP A 142 15.48 -21.60 -24.66
N ALA A 143 15.32 -20.47 -25.37
CA ALA A 143 15.98 -20.26 -26.65
C ALA A 143 17.51 -20.28 -26.51
N GLU A 144 18.06 -19.57 -25.51
CA GLU A 144 19.49 -19.56 -25.21
C GLU A 144 20.05 -20.96 -24.92
N GLN A 145 19.30 -21.82 -24.22
CA GLN A 145 19.69 -23.21 -23.95
C GLN A 145 19.71 -24.10 -25.20
N ASN A 146 18.91 -23.77 -26.21
CA ASN A 146 18.80 -24.54 -27.45
C ASN A 146 19.61 -23.95 -28.60
N GLY A 147 20.43 -22.92 -28.35
CA GLY A 147 21.22 -22.24 -29.37
C GLY A 147 20.38 -21.39 -30.33
N GLU A 148 19.14 -21.09 -29.97
CA GLU A 148 18.22 -20.22 -30.71
C GLU A 148 18.25 -18.79 -30.14
N SER A 149 18.04 -17.78 -30.98
CA SER A 149 17.92 -16.39 -30.54
C SER A 149 16.54 -15.85 -30.82
N ILE A 150 15.86 -15.33 -29.80
CA ILE A 150 14.58 -14.63 -29.98
C ILE A 150 14.88 -13.24 -30.53
N THR A 151 14.56 -12.99 -31.80
CA THR A 151 14.50 -11.65 -32.36
C THR A 151 13.16 -11.02 -31.99
N ASP A 152 13.19 -9.89 -31.28
CA ASP A 152 12.00 -9.09 -31.00
C ASP A 152 11.48 -8.44 -32.29
N THR A 153 10.79 -9.21 -33.13
CA THR A 153 9.94 -8.64 -34.18
C THR A 153 8.60 -8.32 -33.54
N GLU A 154 8.45 -7.09 -33.03
CA GLU A 154 7.28 -6.22 -33.23
C GLU A 154 7.32 -5.00 -32.28
N THR A 155 7.22 -3.83 -32.93
CA THR A 155 6.98 -2.47 -32.42
C THR A 155 5.65 -2.32 -31.69
#